data_AF-A0A1I2FVT1-F1
#
_entry.id   AF-A0A1I2FVT1-F1
#
_cell.length_a   1.000
_cell.length_b   1.000
_cell.length_c   1.000
_cell.angle_alpha   90.00
_cell.angle_beta   90.00
_cell.angle_gamma   90.00
#
_symmetry.space_group_name_H-M   'P 1'
#
loop_
_entity.id
_entity.type
_entity.pdbx_description
1 polymer ?
#
loop_
_entity_poly.entity_id
_entity_poly.type
_entity_poly.pdbx_seq_one_letter_code
_entity_poly.pdbx_strand_id
1 'polypeptide(L)'
;MLEPQPLSLDFTADNRLSGFRLKQLEIFNWGTFDQRVWTLKLDGRNGLLTGDIGSGKSTLVDAITTLLVPAQRIAYNSNYR
;
A
#
# COMPACT_ATOMS: atom_id res chain seq x y z
N MET A 1 -22.42 45.40 -15.54
CA MET A 1 -22.23 44.95 -14.14
C MET A 1 -21.96 43.45 -14.22
N LEU A 2 -20.73 43.03 -13.95
CA LEU A 2 -20.32 41.61 -13.98
C LEU A 2 -20.43 41.08 -12.55
N GLU A 3 -21.39 40.19 -12.30
CA GLU A 3 -21.48 39.49 -11.02
C GLU A 3 -20.21 38.62 -10.83
N PRO A 4 -19.53 38.71 -9.67
CA PRO A 4 -18.44 37.80 -9.37
C PRO A 4 -19.01 36.39 -9.17
N GLN A 5 -18.64 35.47 -10.05
CA GLN A 5 -18.91 34.04 -9.89
C GLN A 5 -18.18 33.59 -8.61
N PRO A 6 -18.88 33.11 -7.57
CA PRO A 6 -18.20 32.55 -6.41
C PRO A 6 -17.41 31.33 -6.88
N LEU A 7 -16.10 31.36 -6.66
CA LEU A 7 -15.23 30.21 -6.84
C LEU A 7 -15.67 29.16 -5.80
N SER A 8 -16.60 28.27 -6.17
CA SER A 8 -16.97 27.13 -5.34
C SER A 8 -15.78 26.18 -5.29
N LEU A 9 -14.88 26.42 -4.34
CA LEU A 9 -13.87 25.46 -3.93
C LEU A 9 -14.62 24.30 -3.29
N ASP A 10 -14.92 23.30 -4.10
CA ASP A 10 -15.52 22.07 -3.62
C ASP A 10 -14.45 21.30 -2.82
N PHE A 11 -14.27 21.70 -1.57
CA PHE A 11 -13.32 21.12 -0.63
C PHE A 11 -13.72 19.72 -0.17
N THR A 12 -14.79 19.14 -0.71
CA THR A 12 -15.05 17.72 -0.59
C THR A 12 -14.11 16.96 -1.52
N ALA A 13 -12.82 17.00 -1.22
CA ALA A 13 -11.95 15.90 -1.59
C ALA A 13 -12.69 14.62 -1.15
N ASP A 14 -12.91 13.70 -2.09
CA ASP A 14 -13.66 12.46 -1.85
C ASP A 14 -13.21 11.86 -0.51
N ASN A 15 -14.04 12.01 0.52
CA ASN A 15 -13.66 11.63 1.89
C ASN A 15 -13.40 10.11 1.99
N ARG A 16 -13.76 9.35 0.95
CA ARG A 16 -13.40 7.93 0.79
C ARG A 16 -11.90 7.72 0.61
N LEU A 17 -11.15 8.74 0.21
CA LEU A 17 -9.70 8.72 0.02
C LEU A 17 -8.92 9.47 1.12
N SER A 18 -9.60 9.94 2.17
CA SER A 18 -8.92 10.56 3.31
C SER A 18 -7.97 9.56 4.02
N GLY A 19 -6.99 10.11 4.75
CA GLY A 19 -5.98 9.37 5.53
C GLY A 19 -4.69 9.05 4.78
N PHE A 20 -3.78 8.33 5.45
CA PHE A 20 -2.54 7.85 4.84
C PHE A 20 -2.82 6.62 3.97
N ARG A 21 -2.35 6.65 2.72
CA ARG A 21 -2.63 5.59 1.73
C ARG A 21 -1.38 5.22 0.97
N LEU A 22 -1.21 3.93 0.73
CA LEU A 22 -0.09 3.41 -0.04
C LEU A 22 -0.23 3.83 -1.51
N LYS A 23 0.71 4.64 -2.00
CA LYS A 23 0.76 5.06 -3.42
C LYS A 23 1.46 4.01 -4.28
N GLN A 24 2.65 3.63 -3.86
CA GLN A 24 3.51 2.68 -4.55
C GLN A 24 4.34 1.90 -3.53
N LEU A 25 4.56 0.63 -3.81
CA LEU A 25 5.45 -0.26 -3.06
C LEU A 25 6.46 -0.86 -4.04
N GLU A 26 7.73 -0.77 -3.69
CA GLU A 26 8.84 -1.36 -4.44
C GLU A 26 9.57 -2.36 -3.55
N ILE A 27 9.80 -3.55 -4.08
CA ILE A 27 10.33 -4.68 -3.32
C ILE A 27 11.50 -5.26 -4.06
N PHE A 28 12.59 -5.48 -3.34
CA PHE A 28 13.80 -6.10 -3.86
C PHE A 28 14.39 -7.03 -2.81
N ASN A 29 14.71 -8.26 -3.22
CA ASN A 29 15.34 -9.28 -2.38
C ASN A 29 14.57 -9.58 -1.08
N TRP A 30 13.25 -9.74 -1.17
CA TRP A 30 12.39 -10.07 -0.03
C TRP A 30 11.59 -11.35 -0.27
N GLY A 31 12.05 -12.46 0.32
CA GLY A 31 11.42 -13.77 0.20
C GLY A 31 11.29 -14.21 -1.26
N THR A 32 10.05 -14.43 -1.72
CA THR A 32 9.73 -14.83 -3.11
C THR A 32 9.88 -13.72 -4.15
N PHE A 33 10.09 -12.46 -3.72
CA PHE A 33 10.30 -11.30 -4.58
C PHE A 33 11.80 -10.96 -4.64
N ASP A 34 12.56 -11.71 -5.43
CA ASP A 34 14.01 -11.55 -5.60
C ASP A 34 14.40 -11.29 -7.07
N GLN A 35 15.71 -11.13 -7.32
CA GLN A 35 16.36 -10.94 -8.63
C GLN A 35 15.96 -9.70 -9.45
N ARG A 36 14.90 -8.99 -9.07
CA ARG A 36 14.45 -7.75 -9.71
C ARG A 36 13.64 -6.90 -8.76
N VAL A 37 13.49 -5.63 -9.09
CA VAL A 37 12.56 -4.75 -8.39
C VAL A 37 11.13 -5.09 -8.84
N TRP A 38 10.29 -5.44 -7.89
CA TRP A 38 8.86 -5.66 -8.08
C TRP A 38 8.11 -4.40 -7.63
N THR A 39 7.27 -3.85 -8.51
CA THR A 39 6.54 -2.60 -8.26
C THR A 39 5.03 -2.84 -8.21
N LEU A 40 4.40 -2.49 -7.10
CA LEU A 40 2.95 -2.45 -6.94
C LEU A 40 2.48 -1.00 -6.89
N LYS A 41 1.76 -0.56 -7.93
CA LYS A 41 1.15 0.78 -8.00
C LYS A 41 -0.32 0.70 -7.60
N LEU A 42 -0.67 1.35 -6.50
CA LEU A 42 -2.04 1.40 -5.98
C LEU A 42 -2.68 2.77 -6.16
N ASP A 43 -1.89 3.81 -6.42
CA ASP A 43 -2.33 5.20 -6.59
C ASP A 43 -3.18 5.73 -5.42
N GLY A 44 -3.03 5.14 -4.24
CA GLY A 44 -3.82 5.46 -3.04
C GLY A 44 -5.24 4.89 -3.08
N ARG A 45 -5.52 3.95 -3.98
CA ARG A 45 -6.79 3.21 -4.07
C ARG A 45 -6.68 1.86 -3.38
N ASN A 46 -7.81 1.16 -3.28
CA ASN A 46 -7.84 -0.19 -2.74
C ASN A 46 -7.20 -1.17 -3.75
N GLY A 47 -6.34 -2.06 -3.25
CA GLY A 47 -5.78 -3.17 -4.02
C GLY A 47 -6.31 -4.50 -3.55
N LEU A 48 -6.50 -5.46 -4.46
CA LEU A 48 -6.81 -6.85 -4.15
C LEU A 48 -5.56 -7.70 -4.39
N LEU A 49 -5.09 -8.40 -3.35
CA LEU A 49 -3.98 -9.34 -3.46
C LEU A 49 -4.51 -10.76 -3.63
N THR A 50 -4.22 -11.37 -4.76
CA THR A 50 -4.69 -12.70 -5.15
C THR A 50 -3.57 -13.52 -5.80
N GLY A 51 -3.74 -14.84 -5.89
CA GLY A 51 -2.76 -15.79 -6.40
C GLY A 51 -2.85 -17.15 -5.70
N ASP A 52 -2.15 -18.15 -6.23
CA ASP A 52 -2.19 -19.53 -5.75
C ASP A 52 -1.45 -19.74 -4.41
N ILE A 53 -1.62 -20.91 -3.79
CA ILE A 53 -0.86 -21.29 -2.60
C ILE A 53 0.64 -21.29 -2.93
N GLY A 54 1.46 -20.70 -2.05
CA GLY A 54 2.91 -20.56 -2.27
C GLY A 54 3.33 -19.36 -3.12
N SER A 55 2.40 -18.56 -3.66
CA SER A 55 2.71 -17.44 -4.56
C SER A 55 3.33 -16.20 -3.89
N GLY A 56 3.63 -16.23 -2.59
CA GLY A 56 4.27 -15.11 -1.89
C GLY A 56 3.34 -13.99 -1.36
N LYS A 57 2.01 -14.16 -1.40
CA LYS A 57 1.06 -13.13 -0.90
C LYS A 57 1.32 -12.72 0.55
N SER A 58 1.51 -13.69 1.46
CA SER A 58 1.79 -13.39 2.87
C SER A 58 3.13 -12.69 3.04
N THR A 59 4.15 -13.11 2.29
CA THR A 59 5.47 -12.45 2.24
C THR A 59 5.37 -10.97 1.83
N LEU A 60 4.47 -10.64 0.89
CA LEU A 60 4.20 -9.26 0.49
C LEU A 60 3.53 -8.45 1.62
N VAL A 61 2.57 -9.05 2.33
CA VAL A 61 1.90 -8.43 3.49
C VAL A 61 2.90 -8.20 4.62
N ASP A 62 3.82 -9.13 4.84
CA ASP A 62 4.88 -9.01 5.84
C ASP A 62 5.79 -7.82 5.51
N ALA A 63 6.20 -7.64 4.25
CA ALA A 63 7.02 -6.49 3.83
C ALA A 63 6.37 -5.14 4.15
N ILE A 64 5.06 -5.01 3.86
CA ILE A 64 4.30 -3.80 4.16
C ILE A 64 4.25 -3.57 5.68
N THR A 65 4.03 -4.63 6.45
CA THR A 65 3.96 -4.56 7.91
C THR A 65 5.30 -4.16 8.51
N THR A 66 6.41 -4.69 8.00
CA THR A 66 7.78 -4.34 8.41
C THR A 66 8.08 -2.84 8.21
N LEU A 67 7.56 -2.22 7.15
CA LEU A 67 7.75 -0.78 6.90
C LEU A 67 6.89 0.11 7.79
N LEU A 68 5.69 -0.34 8.15
CA LEU A 68 4.68 0.47 8.85
C LEU A 68 4.69 0.28 10.36
N VAL A 69 5.22 -0.84 10.86
CA VAL A 69 5.28 -1.14 12.30
C VAL A 69 6.68 -0.82 12.83
N PRO A 70 6.81 -0.02 13.91
CA PRO A 70 8.10 0.23 14.55
C PRO A 70 8.80 -1.09 14.91
N ALA A 71 10.09 -1.21 14.57
CA ALA A 71 10.88 -2.44 14.68
C ALA A 71 10.86 -3.11 16.06
N GLN A 72 10.49 -2.38 17.12
CA GLN A 72 10.42 -2.88 18.50
C GLN A 72 9.22 -3.82 18.78
N ARG A 73 8.34 -4.10 17.80
CA ARG A 73 7.18 -5.01 17.95
C ARG A 73 6.96 -5.99 16.79
N ILE A 74 7.96 -6.26 15.97
CA ILE A 74 7.81 -7.21 14.85
C ILE A 74 8.07 -8.63 15.37
N ALA A 75 6.99 -9.37 15.62
CA ALA A 75 7.06 -10.84 15.73
C ALA A 75 6.92 -11.42 14.32
N TYR A 76 8.01 -11.93 13.75
CA TYR A 76 7.94 -12.71 12.52
C TYR A 76 7.10 -13.97 12.77
N ASN A 77 6.20 -14.31 11.84
CA ASN A 77 5.43 -15.55 11.92
C ASN A 77 6.36 -16.76 11.76
N SER A 78 6.81 -17.33 12.87
CA SER A 78 7.70 -18.50 12.95
C SER A 78 6.96 -19.82 12.73
N ASN A 79 6.18 -19.95 11.65
CA ASN A 79 5.53 -21.22 11.30
C ASN A 79 5.78 -21.60 9.85
N TYR A 80 7.02 -22.02 9.59
CA TYR A 80 7.30 -23.07 8.63
C TYR A 80 8.06 -24.16 9.39
N ARG A 81 7.35 -25.20 9.79
CA ARG A 81 7.88 -26.54 10.05
C ARG A 81 7.23 -27.48 9.04
#